data_AF-A0AAE3IB86-F1
#
_entry.id   AF-A0AAE3IB86-F1
#
_cell.length_a   1.000
_cell.length_b   1.000
_cell.length_c   1.000
_cell.angle_alpha   90.00
_cell.angle_beta   90.00
_cell.angle_gamma   90.00
#
_symmetry.space_group_name_H-M   'P 1'
#
loop_
_entity.id
_entity.type
_entity.pdbx_description
1 polymer ?
#
loop_
_entity_poly.entity_id
_entity_poly.type
_entity_poly.pdbx_seq_one_letter_code
_entity_poly.pdbx_strand_id
1 'polypeptide(L)'
;MGSSYTRHEFVLSAVGQRWWVTGIGTSVVLLYVISAFFLRGVEIWGTTALYAGGAVGGVVAGFVLGTNVYDGLVAGLRAGIYGLIALSVVGAVTLFVLWYSNSGDFFFYWVPLYGFVGFVGFVPVYAITGMVSGAVGVLARRVVVPDHLNPDPY
;
A
#
# COMPACT_ATOMS: atom_id res chain seq x y z
N MET A 1 6.85 -17.21 27.87
CA MET A 1 6.38 -16.06 28.68
C MET A 1 5.72 -15.09 27.70
N GLY A 2 4.39 -14.99 27.70
CA GLY A 2 3.68 -14.12 26.77
C GLY A 2 3.79 -12.68 27.22
N SER A 3 4.52 -11.86 26.46
CA SER A 3 4.47 -10.41 26.60
C SER A 3 3.07 -9.97 26.17
N SER A 4 2.29 -9.48 27.13
CA SER A 4 1.01 -8.84 26.85
C SER A 4 1.32 -7.52 26.17
N TYR A 5 1.14 -7.44 24.86
CA TYR A 5 1.32 -6.20 24.08
C TYR A 5 0.49 -5.09 24.73
N THR A 6 1.16 -4.14 25.35
CA THR A 6 0.46 -3.00 25.93
C THR A 6 0.03 -2.10 24.78
N ARG A 7 -1.17 -1.49 24.86
CA ARG A 7 -1.68 -0.57 23.82
C ARG A 7 -0.68 0.53 23.43
N HIS A 8 0.27 0.83 24.32
CA HIS A 8 1.34 1.80 24.11
C HIS A 8 2.40 1.32 23.09
N GLU A 9 2.77 0.03 23.11
CA GLU A 9 3.70 -0.57 22.16
C GLU A 9 3.12 -0.63 20.74
N PHE A 10 1.79 -0.80 20.62
CA PHE A 10 1.08 -0.73 19.33
C PHE A 10 1.21 0.64 18.66
N VAL A 11 1.02 1.72 19.43
CA VAL A 11 1.15 3.08 18.92
C VAL A 11 2.59 3.39 18.55
N LEU A 12 3.56 2.92 19.35
CA LEU A 12 4.99 3.07 19.06
C LEU A 12 5.45 2.24 17.87
N SER A 13 4.91 1.05 17.60
CA SER A 13 5.26 0.30 16.37
C SER A 13 4.59 0.90 15.14
N ALA A 14 3.35 1.38 15.26
CA ALA A 14 2.62 2.05 14.18
C ALA A 14 3.23 3.41 13.80
N VAL A 15 3.71 4.17 14.76
CA VAL A 15 4.25 5.53 14.56
C VAL A 15 5.78 5.55 14.47
N GLY A 16 6.47 4.67 15.22
CA GLY A 16 7.93 4.66 15.39
C GLY A 16 8.71 3.75 14.45
N GLN A 17 8.05 2.91 13.64
CA GLN A 17 8.75 2.15 12.59
C GLN A 17 9.34 3.11 11.54
N ARG A 18 10.61 2.85 11.18
CA ARG A 18 11.44 3.73 10.33
C ARG A 18 10.72 4.05 9.00
N TRP A 19 10.64 5.33 8.64
CA TRP A 19 9.87 5.82 7.49
C TRP A 19 10.23 5.18 6.13
N TRP A 20 11.47 4.72 5.95
CA TRP A 20 11.92 4.05 4.72
C TRP A 20 11.26 2.67 4.51
N VAL A 21 10.79 2.02 5.59
CA VAL A 21 10.10 0.70 5.57
C VAL A 21 8.83 0.79 4.75
N THR A 22 8.06 1.83 5.05
CA THR A 22 6.83 2.16 4.36
C THR A 22 7.09 2.58 2.91
N GLY A 23 8.25 3.19 2.65
CA GLY A 23 8.69 3.60 1.31
C GLY A 23 8.79 2.42 0.35
N ILE A 24 9.42 1.32 0.75
CA ILE A 24 9.60 0.14 -0.13
C ILE A 24 8.25 -0.46 -0.52
N GLY A 25 7.37 -0.72 0.46
CA GLY A 25 6.03 -1.24 0.19
C GLY A 25 5.24 -0.30 -0.72
N THR A 26 5.25 1.00 -0.43
CA THR A 26 4.61 2.06 -1.24
C THR A 26 5.14 2.09 -2.68
N SER A 27 6.45 1.97 -2.89
CA SER A 27 7.06 1.93 -4.22
C SER A 27 6.61 0.70 -5.01
N VAL A 28 6.50 -0.46 -4.35
CA VAL A 28 5.99 -1.68 -4.99
C VAL A 28 4.53 -1.54 -5.38
N VAL A 29 3.68 -0.95 -4.52
CA VAL A 29 2.28 -0.63 -4.87
C VAL A 29 2.24 0.25 -6.13
N LEU A 30 3.03 1.32 -6.14
CA LEU A 30 3.11 2.26 -7.28
C LEU A 30 3.53 1.56 -8.57
N LEU A 31 4.65 0.83 -8.54
CA LEU A 31 5.18 0.13 -9.70
C LEU A 31 4.19 -0.89 -10.24
N TYR A 32 3.57 -1.68 -9.34
CA TYR A 32 2.60 -2.68 -9.73
C TYR A 32 1.36 -2.03 -10.38
N VAL A 33 0.79 -1.00 -9.76
CA VAL A 33 -0.41 -0.34 -10.29
C VAL A 33 -0.13 0.38 -11.60
N ILE A 34 1.01 1.07 -11.72
CA ILE A 34 1.44 1.71 -12.97
C ILE A 34 1.63 0.64 -14.06
N SER A 35 2.30 -0.47 -13.75
CA SER A 35 2.51 -1.55 -14.73
C SER A 35 1.19 -2.17 -15.18
N ALA A 36 0.23 -2.38 -14.26
CA ALA A 36 -1.10 -2.88 -14.57
C ALA A 36 -1.86 -1.93 -15.49
N PHE A 37 -1.72 -0.62 -15.28
CA PHE A 37 -2.32 0.43 -16.11
C PHE A 37 -1.77 0.42 -17.54
N PHE A 38 -0.45 0.24 -17.71
CA PHE A 38 0.18 0.14 -19.03
C PHE A 38 -0.14 -1.18 -19.75
N LEU A 39 -0.25 -2.29 -19.02
CA LEU A 39 -0.49 -3.61 -19.60
C LEU A 39 -1.95 -3.87 -19.98
N ARG A 40 -2.91 -3.29 -19.25
CA ARG A 40 -4.35 -3.53 -19.47
C ARG A 40 -5.10 -2.35 -20.09
N GLY A 41 -4.40 -1.26 -20.41
CA GLY A 41 -5.03 -0.03 -20.86
C GLY A 41 -5.82 0.67 -19.74
N VAL A 42 -6.40 1.83 -20.07
CA VAL A 42 -7.17 2.70 -19.15
C VAL A 42 -8.55 2.10 -18.82
N GLU A 43 -8.66 0.78 -18.69
CA GLU A 43 -9.86 0.13 -18.17
C GLU A 43 -9.84 0.22 -16.64
N ILE A 44 -10.21 1.42 -16.14
CA ILE A 44 -10.36 1.74 -14.71
C ILE A 44 -11.51 0.90 -14.07
N TRP A 45 -12.35 0.30 -14.91
CA TRP A 45 -13.55 -0.41 -14.51
C TRP A 45 -13.25 -1.87 -14.15
N GLY A 46 -13.03 -2.12 -12.86
CA GLY A 46 -13.38 -3.42 -12.26
C GLY A 46 -12.36 -4.56 -12.39
N THR A 47 -11.16 -4.34 -12.91
CA THR A 47 -10.16 -5.41 -12.92
C THR A 47 -9.55 -5.58 -11.52
N THR A 48 -9.67 -6.78 -10.95
CA THR A 48 -9.02 -7.23 -9.70
C THR A 48 -7.53 -6.89 -9.64
N ALA A 49 -6.88 -6.76 -10.80
CA ALA A 49 -5.50 -6.32 -10.94
C ALA A 49 -5.24 -4.93 -10.33
N LEU A 50 -6.11 -3.94 -10.53
CA LEU A 50 -5.92 -2.61 -9.92
C LEU A 50 -6.15 -2.64 -8.41
N TYR A 51 -6.96 -3.55 -7.87
CA TYR A 51 -7.18 -3.67 -6.43
C TYR A 51 -6.09 -4.48 -5.71
N ALA A 52 -5.35 -5.30 -6.45
CA ALA A 52 -4.27 -6.12 -5.90
C ALA A 52 -3.02 -5.32 -5.54
N GLY A 53 -2.92 -4.04 -5.93
CA GLY A 53 -1.75 -3.21 -5.60
C GLY A 53 -1.48 -3.12 -4.10
N GLY A 54 -2.51 -2.84 -3.30
CA GLY A 54 -2.41 -2.83 -1.84
C GLY A 54 -1.95 -4.18 -1.29
N ALA A 55 -2.47 -5.29 -1.83
CA ALA A 55 -2.06 -6.63 -1.43
C ALA A 55 -0.60 -6.94 -1.77
N VAL A 56 -0.13 -6.62 -2.99
CA VAL A 56 1.26 -6.89 -3.40
C VAL A 56 2.24 -6.07 -2.57
N GLY A 57 1.97 -4.78 -2.38
CA GLY A 57 2.81 -3.94 -1.53
C GLY A 57 2.79 -4.36 -0.06
N GLY A 58 1.64 -4.84 0.43
CA GLY A 58 1.51 -5.40 1.76
C GLY A 58 2.33 -6.68 1.95
N VAL A 59 2.26 -7.65 1.03
CA VAL A 59 3.11 -8.87 1.06
C VAL A 59 4.58 -8.49 1.14
N VAL A 60 5.05 -7.58 0.28
CA VAL A 60 6.46 -7.19 0.26
C VAL A 60 6.86 -6.46 1.54
N ALA A 61 6.03 -5.55 2.05
CA ALA A 61 6.28 -4.88 3.32
C ALA A 61 6.37 -5.88 4.48
N GLY A 62 5.45 -6.84 4.55
CA GLY A 62 5.47 -7.91 5.55
C GLY A 62 6.69 -8.83 5.42
N PHE A 63 7.02 -9.27 4.21
CA PHE A 63 8.12 -10.19 3.95
C PHE A 63 9.48 -9.59 4.30
N VAL A 64 9.73 -8.34 3.89
CA VAL A 64 11.02 -7.69 4.12
C VAL A 64 11.18 -7.33 5.61
N LEU A 65 10.10 -6.94 6.29
CA LEU A 65 10.20 -6.09 7.48
C LEU A 65 9.42 -6.60 8.70
N GLY A 66 8.53 -7.58 8.54
CA GLY A 66 7.82 -8.15 9.67
C GLY A 66 8.67 -9.14 10.43
N THR A 67 8.95 -8.81 11.68
CA THR A 67 9.49 -9.70 12.72
C THR A 67 8.37 -10.62 13.24
N ASN A 68 7.17 -10.06 13.38
CA ASN A 68 5.95 -10.70 13.81
C ASN A 68 4.77 -10.40 12.89
N VAL A 69 3.71 -11.21 13.00
CA VAL A 69 2.46 -11.02 12.24
C VAL A 69 1.88 -9.63 12.47
N TYR A 70 1.95 -9.11 13.70
CA TYR A 70 1.48 -7.77 14.06
C TYR A 70 2.25 -6.66 13.33
N ASP A 71 3.59 -6.74 13.31
CA ASP A 71 4.42 -5.77 12.58
C ASP A 71 4.17 -5.87 11.07
N GLY A 72 3.92 -7.08 10.56
CA GLY A 72 3.50 -7.30 9.17
C GLY A 72 2.17 -6.62 8.83
N LEU A 73 1.16 -6.75 9.70
CA LEU A 73 -0.14 -6.09 9.53
C LEU A 73 0.00 -4.57 9.46
N VAL A 74 0.77 -3.98 10.39
CA VAL A 74 0.97 -2.53 10.49
C VAL A 74 1.79 -2.01 9.30
N ALA A 75 2.88 -2.68 8.94
CA ALA A 75 3.69 -2.32 7.78
C ALA A 75 2.88 -2.42 6.48
N GLY A 76 2.07 -3.46 6.34
CA GLY A 76 1.19 -3.66 5.19
C GLY A 76 0.06 -2.62 5.10
N LEU A 77 -0.55 -2.25 6.23
CA LEU A 77 -1.54 -1.17 6.30
C LEU A 77 -0.93 0.16 5.86
N ARG A 78 0.25 0.51 6.39
CA ARG A 78 0.96 1.74 6.02
C ARG A 78 1.29 1.72 4.53
N ALA A 79 1.89 0.64 4.02
CA ALA A 79 2.21 0.50 2.59
C ALA A 79 0.97 0.67 1.70
N GLY A 80 -0.18 0.13 2.10
CA GLY A 80 -1.45 0.30 1.40
C GLY A 80 -1.93 1.75 1.37
N ILE A 81 -1.92 2.44 2.52
CA ILE A 81 -2.38 3.84 2.63
C ILE A 81 -1.46 4.79 1.86
N TYR A 82 -0.14 4.72 2.09
CA TYR A 82 0.82 5.60 1.41
C TYR A 82 0.94 5.27 -0.08
N GLY A 83 0.85 3.99 -0.45
CA GLY A 83 0.71 3.54 -1.84
C GLY A 83 -0.42 4.24 -2.55
N LEU A 84 -1.60 4.27 -1.92
CA LEU A 84 -2.78 4.90 -2.49
C LEU A 84 -2.66 6.43 -2.53
N ILE A 85 -2.14 7.09 -1.49
CA ILE A 85 -1.89 8.54 -1.51
C ILE A 85 -0.97 8.91 -2.69
N ALA A 86 0.12 8.18 -2.87
CA ALA A 86 1.06 8.44 -3.95
C ALA A 86 0.42 8.20 -5.33
N LEU A 87 -0.36 7.13 -5.47
CA LEU A 87 -1.14 6.87 -6.68
C LEU A 87 -2.17 7.96 -6.97
N SER A 88 -2.86 8.48 -5.95
CA SER A 88 -3.79 9.60 -6.11
C SER A 88 -3.10 10.85 -6.62
N VAL A 89 -1.91 11.18 -6.11
CA VAL A 89 -1.12 12.33 -6.60
C VAL A 89 -0.69 12.11 -8.05
N VAL A 90 -0.13 10.94 -8.38
CA VAL A 90 0.30 10.62 -9.75
C VAL A 90 -0.87 10.64 -10.72
N GLY A 91 -2.01 10.06 -10.34
CA GLY A 91 -3.24 10.05 -11.13
C GLY A 91 -3.80 11.44 -11.35
N ALA A 92 -3.83 12.28 -10.30
CA ALA A 92 -4.29 13.66 -10.41
C ALA A 92 -3.41 14.49 -11.36
N VAL A 93 -2.08 14.37 -11.25
CA VAL A 93 -1.13 15.06 -12.15
C VAL A 93 -1.32 14.58 -13.60
N THR A 94 -1.45 13.27 -13.80
CA THR A 94 -1.61 12.70 -15.15
C THR A 94 -2.92 13.16 -15.80
N LEU A 95 -4.03 13.10 -15.07
CA LEU A 95 -5.34 13.58 -15.55
C LEU A 95 -5.32 15.08 -15.84
N PHE A 96 -4.67 15.86 -14.98
CA PHE A 96 -4.50 17.29 -15.18
C PHE A 96 -3.72 17.59 -16.47
N VAL A 97 -2.58 16.93 -16.70
CA VAL A 97 -1.76 17.11 -17.91
C VAL A 97 -2.52 16.72 -19.17
N LEU A 98 -3.18 15.55 -19.17
CA LEU A 98 -3.96 15.06 -20.31
C LEU A 98 -5.14 15.97 -20.63
N TRP A 99 -5.79 16.51 -19.61
CA TRP A 99 -6.88 17.43 -19.83
C TRP A 99 -6.36 18.77 -20.34
N TYR A 100 -5.31 19.34 -19.73
CA TYR A 100 -4.68 20.60 -20.18
C TYR A 100 -4.22 20.51 -21.65
N SER A 101 -3.64 19.37 -22.06
CA SER A 101 -3.20 19.18 -23.45
C SER A 101 -4.35 19.11 -24.45
N ASN A 102 -5.56 18.71 -24.03
CA ASN A 102 -6.72 18.55 -24.91
C ASN A 102 -7.63 19.79 -24.96
N SER A 103 -7.80 20.50 -23.84
CA SER A 103 -8.71 21.65 -23.74
C SER A 103 -8.01 23.01 -23.76
N GLY A 104 -6.73 23.08 -23.35
CA GLY A 104 -5.98 24.33 -23.20
C GLY A 104 -6.38 25.18 -21.98
N ASP A 105 -7.41 24.79 -21.22
CA ASP A 105 -7.88 25.50 -20.02
C ASP A 105 -7.27 24.91 -18.74
N PHE A 106 -7.69 25.33 -17.53
CA PHE A 106 -7.36 24.70 -16.23
C PHE A 106 -8.62 24.05 -15.59
N PHE A 107 -8.67 22.73 -15.37
CA PHE A 107 -9.85 22.02 -14.85
C PHE A 107 -9.68 21.71 -13.38
N PHE A 108 -10.12 22.64 -12.55
CA PHE A 108 -10.11 22.43 -11.10
C PHE A 108 -11.45 21.89 -10.55
N TYR A 109 -12.51 21.87 -11.36
CA TYR A 109 -13.87 21.70 -10.83
C TYR A 109 -14.31 20.24 -10.60
N TRP A 110 -13.85 19.29 -11.42
CA TRP A 110 -14.30 17.88 -11.34
C TRP A 110 -13.30 16.94 -10.66
N VAL A 111 -12.01 17.33 -10.62
CA VAL A 111 -10.93 16.59 -9.94
C VAL A 111 -11.25 16.28 -8.47
N PRO A 112 -11.85 17.20 -7.68
CA PRO A 112 -12.15 16.93 -6.27
C PRO A 112 -13.25 15.88 -6.08
N LEU A 113 -14.24 15.82 -6.98
CA LEU A 113 -15.41 14.96 -6.84
C LEU A 113 -15.07 13.49 -7.16
N TYR A 114 -14.29 13.27 -8.23
CA TYR A 114 -13.72 11.95 -8.51
C TYR A 114 -12.66 11.54 -7.48
N GLY A 115 -11.88 12.50 -6.98
CA GLY A 115 -10.94 12.28 -5.88
C GLY A 115 -11.65 11.81 -4.60
N PHE A 116 -12.79 12.41 -4.24
CA PHE A 116 -13.55 12.06 -3.04
C PHE A 116 -14.17 10.66 -3.11
N VAL A 117 -14.81 10.30 -4.24
CA VAL A 117 -15.39 8.96 -4.43
C VAL A 117 -14.29 7.88 -4.44
N GLY A 118 -13.15 8.18 -5.07
CA GLY A 118 -11.97 7.32 -5.02
C GLY A 118 -11.44 7.14 -3.60
N PHE A 119 -11.38 8.22 -2.82
CA PHE A 119 -10.83 8.19 -1.46
C PHE A 119 -11.73 7.38 -0.50
N VAL A 120 -13.04 7.59 -0.54
CA VAL A 120 -13.96 6.90 0.40
C VAL A 120 -14.11 5.42 0.06
N GLY A 121 -14.09 5.05 -1.23
CA GLY A 121 -14.25 3.65 -1.65
C GLY A 121 -12.96 2.83 -1.63
N PHE A 122 -11.85 3.39 -2.14
CA PHE A 122 -10.64 2.60 -2.40
C PHE A 122 -9.65 2.62 -1.24
N VAL A 123 -9.59 3.68 -0.43
CA VAL A 123 -8.67 3.76 0.73
C VAL A 123 -8.92 2.60 1.70
N PRO A 124 -10.16 2.30 2.14
CA PRO A 124 -10.38 1.22 3.10
C PRO A 124 -10.02 -0.15 2.52
N VAL A 125 -10.35 -0.38 1.25
CA VAL A 125 -10.05 -1.65 0.55
C VAL A 125 -8.54 -1.86 0.44
N TYR A 126 -7.79 -0.83 0.04
CA TYR A 126 -6.33 -0.89 -0.05
C TYR A 126 -5.65 -1.05 1.31
N ALA A 127 -6.15 -0.36 2.33
CA ALA A 127 -5.62 -0.49 3.68
C ALA A 127 -5.84 -1.89 4.25
N ILE A 128 -7.05 -2.45 4.09
CA ILE A 128 -7.38 -3.80 4.59
C ILE A 128 -6.61 -4.87 3.81
N THR A 129 -6.58 -4.77 2.47
CA THR A 129 -5.83 -5.74 1.64
C THR A 129 -4.34 -5.68 1.91
N GLY A 130 -3.76 -4.49 2.05
CA GLY A 130 -2.37 -4.29 2.46
C GLY A 130 -2.08 -4.86 3.84
N MET A 131 -2.98 -4.66 4.80
CA MET A 131 -2.85 -5.21 6.14
C MET A 131 -2.83 -6.75 6.12
N VAL A 132 -3.87 -7.39 5.58
CA VAL A 132 -3.99 -8.87 5.54
C VAL A 132 -2.81 -9.50 4.80
N SER A 133 -2.43 -8.93 3.67
CA SER A 133 -1.29 -9.41 2.89
C SER A 133 0.06 -9.19 3.58
N GLY A 134 0.19 -8.15 4.41
CA GLY A 134 1.35 -7.95 5.28
C GLY A 134 1.57 -9.11 6.24
N ALA A 135 0.51 -9.63 6.88
CA ALA A 135 0.59 -10.85 7.68
C ALA A 135 1.05 -12.05 6.84
N VAL A 136 0.52 -12.21 5.63
CA VAL A 136 0.90 -13.29 4.71
C VAL A 136 2.38 -13.18 4.32
N GLY A 137 2.90 -11.97 4.09
CA GLY A 137 4.32 -11.74 3.79
C GLY A 137 5.25 -12.23 4.90
N VAL A 138 4.89 -12.00 6.16
CA VAL A 138 5.65 -12.52 7.31
C VAL A 138 5.63 -14.04 7.35
N LEU A 139 4.45 -14.64 7.16
CA LEU A 139 4.31 -16.10 7.16
C LEU A 139 5.12 -16.74 6.02
N ALA A 140 5.07 -16.14 4.83
CA ALA A 140 5.86 -16.57 3.69
C ALA A 140 7.37 -16.49 3.97
N ARG A 141 7.83 -15.40 4.61
CA ARG A 141 9.22 -15.26 5.04
C ARG A 141 9.64 -16.40 5.96
N ARG A 142 8.81 -16.76 6.95
CA ARG A 142 9.11 -17.83 7.92
C ARG A 142 9.20 -19.22 7.29
N VAL A 143 8.60 -19.42 6.12
CA VAL A 143 8.68 -20.69 5.39
C VAL A 143 9.89 -20.72 4.44
N VAL A 144 10.23 -19.58 3.84
CA VAL A 144 11.23 -19.50 2.76
C VAL A 144 12.62 -19.16 3.27
N VAL A 145 12.74 -18.33 4.32
CA VAL A 145 14.01 -17.86 4.85
C VAL A 145 14.47 -18.81 5.97
N PRO A 146 15.69 -19.38 5.90
CA PRO A 146 16.24 -20.22 6.95
C PRO A 146 16.22 -19.53 8.33
N ASP A 147 15.95 -20.30 9.38
CA ASP A 147 15.70 -19.79 10.74
C ASP A 147 16.81 -18.87 11.27
N HIS A 148 18.07 -19.16 10.96
CA HIS A 148 19.23 -18.36 11.38
C HIS A 148 19.36 -16.99 10.69
N LEU A 149 18.61 -16.75 9.61
CA LEU A 149 18.50 -15.46 8.91
C LEU A 149 17.16 -14.78 9.17
N ASN A 150 16.26 -15.44 9.89
CA ASN A 150 14.95 -14.93 10.22
C ASN A 150 15.05 -14.10 11.52
N PRO A 151 14.40 -12.93 11.62
CA PRO A 151 14.40 -12.16 12.85
C PRO A 151 13.62 -12.94 13.89
N ASP A 152 14.15 -12.96 15.12
CA ASP A 152 13.46 -13.61 16.21
C ASP A 152 12.08 -12.96 16.44
N PRO A 153 11.02 -13.76 16.64
CA PRO A 153 9.73 -13.25 17.07
C PRO A 153 9.84 -12.68 18.48
N TYR A 154 9.63 -11.38 18.63
CA TYR A 154 9.55 -10.71 19.95
C TYR A 154 8.17 -10.84 20.61
#